data_AF-A0A352HRI0-F1
#
_entry.id   AF-A0A352HRI0-F1
#
_cell.length_a   1.000
_cell.length_b   1.000
_cell.length_c   1.000
_cell.angle_alpha   90.00
_cell.angle_beta   90.00
_cell.angle_gamma   90.00
#
_symmetry.space_group_name_H-M   'P 1'
#
loop_
_entity.id
_entity.type
_entity.pdbx_description
1 polymer ?
#
loop_
_entity_poly.entity_id
_entity_poly.type
_entity_poly.pdbx_seq_one_letter_code
_entity_poly.pdbx_strand_id
1 'polypeptide(L)' 'MKNQTVQRILEFCIEPHSLVEIAAHCGFQNRRKFRERYITPLLGVRLQMTIPDKPTSSRQKYRTVAE' A
#
# COMPACT_ATOMS: atom_id res chain seq x y z
N MET A 1 16.05 8.46 10.91
CA MET A 1 14.84 7.87 11.52
C MET A 1 14.14 7.04 10.45
N LYS A 2 14.19 5.70 10.54
CA LYS A 2 13.57 4.81 9.55
C LYS A 2 12.06 5.05 9.57
N ASN A 3 11.44 5.28 8.41
CA ASN A 3 10.00 5.59 8.28
C ASN A 3 9.15 4.45 8.86
N GLN A 4 8.73 4.55 10.12
CA GLN A 4 7.92 3.56 10.85
C GLN A 4 6.64 3.17 10.07
N THR A 5 6.07 4.13 9.34
CA THR A 5 4.90 3.91 8.47
C THR A 5 5.16 2.90 7.36
N VAL A 6 6.34 2.93 6.74
CA VAL A 6 6.66 2.02 5.63
C VAL A 6 6.74 0.58 6.15
N GLN A 7 7.36 0.35 7.31
CA GLN A 7 7.39 -0.99 7.91
C GLN A 7 5.98 -1.51 8.22
N ARG A 8 5.14 -0.68 8.84
CA ARG A 8 3.73 -1.03 9.12
C ARG A 8 2.96 -1.39 7.84
N ILE A 9 3.18 -0.64 6.76
CA ILE A 9 2.56 -0.96 5.46
C ILE A 9 3.02 -2.33 4.97
N LEU A 10 4.33 -2.61 4.99
CA LEU A 10 4.87 -3.86 4.46
C LEU A 10 4.47 -5.08 5.30
N GLU A 11 4.44 -4.95 6.62
CA GLU A 11 3.97 -5.99 7.54
C GLU A 11 2.47 -6.24 7.35
N PHE A 12 1.67 -5.18 7.21
CA PHE A 12 0.24 -5.30 6.98
C PHE A 12 -0.07 -5.89 5.60
N CYS A 13 0.66 -5.48 4.56
CA CYS A 13 0.44 -5.93 3.19
C CYS A 13 1.06 -7.30 2.87
N ILE A 14 1.55 -8.08 3.85
CA ILE A 14 1.90 -9.49 3.62
C ILE A 14 0.70 -10.21 2.97
N GLU A 15 -0.49 -9.92 3.49
CA GLU A 15 -1.78 -10.22 2.85
C GLU A 15 -2.28 -9.04 2.01
N PRO A 16 -3.02 -9.28 0.91
CA PRO A 16 -3.52 -8.19 0.09
C PRO A 16 -4.55 -7.30 0.79
N HIS A 17 -4.28 -6.00 0.84
CA HIS A 17 -5.20 -4.99 1.39
C HIS A 17 -5.46 -3.82 0.43
N SER A 18 -6.66 -3.25 0.52
CA SER A 18 -7.04 -2.06 -0.25
C SER A 18 -6.33 -0.81 0.30
N LEU A 19 -6.24 0.23 -0.53
CA LEU A 19 -5.68 1.53 -0.11
C LEU A 19 -6.39 2.09 1.13
N VAL A 20 -7.70 1.85 1.24
CA VAL A 20 -8.53 2.33 2.35
C VAL A 20 -8.12 1.65 3.66
N GLU A 21 -8.00 0.33 3.65
CA GLU A 21 -7.60 -0.47 4.81
C GLU A 21 -6.19 -0.11 5.26
N ILE A 22 -5.25 0.02 4.33
CA ILE A 22 -3.85 0.36 4.65
C ILE A 22 -3.75 1.76 5.25
N ALA A 23 -4.45 2.74 4.66
CA ALA A 23 -4.47 4.12 5.19
C ALA A 23 -5.07 4.17 6.60
N ALA A 24 -6.20 3.46 6.83
CA ALA A 24 -6.84 3.37 8.13
C ALA A 24 -5.94 2.69 9.17
N HIS A 25 -5.30 1.57 8.81
CA HIS A 25 -4.34 0.86 9.67
C HIS A 25 -3.16 1.76 10.08
N CYS A 26 -2.74 2.66 9.20
CA CYS A 26 -1.66 3.61 9.46
C CYS A 26 -2.13 4.94 10.07
N GLY A 27 -3.43 5.13 10.33
CA GLY A 27 -3.99 6.34 10.95
C GLY A 27 -4.16 7.54 10.01
N PHE A 28 -4.21 7.32 8.69
CA PHE A 28 -4.34 8.40 7.70
C PHE A 28 -5.78 8.55 7.19
N GLN A 29 -6.31 9.78 7.27
CA GLN A 29 -7.62 10.12 6.71
C GLN A 29 -7.54 10.46 5.21
N ASN A 30 -6.47 11.14 4.77
CA ASN A 30 -6.31 11.55 3.38
C ASN A 30 -5.63 10.45 2.54
N ARG A 31 -6.47 9.62 1.91
CA ARG A 31 -6.04 8.47 1.09
C ARG A 31 -5.19 8.86 -0.12
N ARG A 32 -5.48 10.00 -0.75
CA ARG A 32 -4.73 10.47 -1.93
C ARG A 32 -3.29 10.81 -1.56
N LYS A 33 -3.11 11.68 -0.56
CA LYS A 33 -1.78 12.03 -0.04
C LYS A 33 -1.05 10.80 0.51
N PHE A 34 -1.77 9.89 1.16
CA PHE A 34 -1.21 8.65 1.65
C PHE A 34 -0.66 7.77 0.52
N ARG A 35 -1.44 7.59 -0.55
CA ARG A 35 -1.00 6.85 -1.74
C ARG A 35 0.25 7.46 -2.35
N GLU A 36 0.21 8.76 -2.65
CA GLU A 36 1.31 9.49 -3.29
C GLU A 36 2.60 9.43 -2.44
N ARG A 37 2.47 9.54 -1.11
CA ARG A 37 3.62 9.60 -0.19
C ARG A 37 4.20 8.23 0.15
N TYR A 38 3.38 7.19 0.29
CA TYR A 38 3.83 5.91 0.84
C TYR A 38 3.61 4.72 -0.10
N ILE A 39 2.51 4.67 -0.85
CA ILE A 39 2.22 3.51 -1.70
C ILE A 39 2.95 3.61 -3.03
N THR A 40 2.83 4.74 -3.73
CA THR A 40 3.45 4.95 -5.05
C THR A 40 4.97 4.72 -5.03
N PRO A 41 5.75 5.21 -4.04
CA PRO A 41 7.19 4.96 -3.99
C PRO A 41 7.57 3.49 -3.71
N LEU A 42 6.66 2.69 -3.17
CA LEU A 42 6.89 1.27 -2.89
C LEU A 42 6.41 0.36 -4.03
N LEU A 43 5.55 0.84 -4.93
CA LEU A 43 5.04 0.06 -6.05
C LEU A 43 6.17 -0.34 -7.00
N GLY A 44 6.26 -1.63 -7.28
CA GLY A 44 7.30 -2.22 -8.14
C GLY A 44 8.65 -2.44 -7.43
N VAL A 45 8.78 -2.03 -6.17
CA VAL A 45 10.01 -2.23 -5.37
C VAL A 45 9.74 -3.16 -4.20
N ARG A 46 8.71 -2.85 -3.40
CA ARG A 46 8.35 -3.60 -2.18
C ARG A 46 6.85 -3.91 -2.08
N LEU A 47 6.03 -3.27 -2.91
CA LEU A 47 4.61 -3.55 -3.07
C LEU A 47 4.28 -3.84 -4.53
N GLN A 48 3.27 -4.67 -4.74
CA GLN A 48 2.65 -4.91 -6.04
C GLN A 48 1.14 -4.75 -5.98
N MET A 49 0.55 -4.41 -7.11
CA MET A 49 -0.89 -4.44 -7.32
C MET A 49 -1.35 -5.87 -7.60
N THR A 50 -2.51 -6.24 -7.07
CA THR A 50 -3.13 -7.56 -7.33
C THR A 50 -3.85 -7.64 -8.66
N ILE A 51 -4.30 -6.49 -9.20
CA ILE A 51 -4.94 -6.39 -10.52
C ILE A 51 -4.20 -5.31 -11.33
N PRO A 52 -3.03 -5.64 -11.92
CA PRO A 52 -2.22 -4.66 -12.63
C PRO A 52 -2.92 -4.12 -13.89
N ASP A 53 -3.70 -4.95 -14.59
CA ASP A 53 -4.39 -4.57 -15.83
C ASP A 53 -5.54 -3.57 -15.63
N LYS A 54 -6.04 -3.47 -14.39
CA LYS A 54 -7.15 -2.56 -14.02
C LYS A 54 -6.78 -1.78 -12.76
N PRO A 55 -5.85 -0.81 -12.84
CA PRO A 55 -5.29 -0.13 -11.67
C PRO A 55 -6.30 0.74 -10.92
N THR A 56 -7.42 1.10 -11.55
CA THR A 56 -8.53 1.86 -10.99
C THR A 56 -9.66 0.97 -10.46
N SER A 57 -9.52 -0.35 -10.51
CA SER A 57 -10.51 -1.30 -10.00
C SER A 57 -10.84 -1.02 -8.53
N SER A 58 -12.12 -1.04 -8.18
CA SER A 58 -12.56 -0.97 -6.78
C SER A 58 -12.10 -2.16 -5.94
N ARG A 59 -11.77 -3.28 -6.59
CA ARG A 59 -11.20 -4.47 -5.97
C ARG A 59 -9.67 -4.44 -5.90
N GLN A 60 -9.05 -3.32 -6.26
CA GLN A 60 -7.60 -3.22 -6.25
C GLN A 60 -7.04 -3.31 -4.83
N LYS A 61 -6.09 -4.22 -4.65
CA LYS A 61 -5.34 -4.42 -3.41
C LYS A 61 -3.84 -4.41 -3.67
N TYR A 62 -3.09 -4.15 -2.61
CA TYR A 62 -1.64 -4.11 -2.59
C TYR A 62 -1.10 -5.25 -1.74
N ARG A 63 -0.04 -5.89 -2.21
CA ARG A 63 0.66 -6.97 -1.50
C ARG A 63 2.15 -6.69 -1.46
N THR A 64 2.80 -7.01 -0.35
CA THR A 64 4.25 -7.00 -0.20
C THR A 64 4.87 -8.05 -1.11
N VAL A 65 5.89 -7.65 -1.87
CA VAL A 65 6.76 -8.60 -2.54
C VAL A 65 7.88 -8.93 -1.55
N ALA A 66 7.92 -10.18 -1.10
CA ALA A 66 9.07 -10.66 -0.35
C ALA A 66 10.27 -10.69 -1.32
N GLU A 67 11.39 -10.11 -0.90
CA GLU A 67 12.69 -10.37 -1.54
C GLU A 67 13.08 -11.83 -1.34
#